data_AF-A0A8S3Z9H8-F1
#
_entry.id   AF-A0A8S3Z9H8-F1
#
_cell.length_a   1.000
_cell.length_b   1.000
_cell.length_c   1.000
_cell.angle_alpha   90.00
_cell.angle_beta   90.00
_cell.angle_gamma   90.00
#
_symmetry.space_group_name_H-M   'P 1'
#
loop_
_entity.id
_entity.type
_entity.pdbx_description
1 polymer ?
#
loop_
_entity_poly.entity_id
_entity_poly.type
_entity_poly.pdbx_seq_one_letter_code
_entity_poly.pdbx_strand_id
1 'polypeptide(L)'
;MHGYNDVVIAVFVGWVLLLEAVLGKHFTDLWAVHIKGGEDAARNVSVRHGFMYIGQIMPDYYHFQHRKVAKRSAYASAHFNQPLTDDIDVLWVEQQIAKTRVKRGSQFNDPKWPIMWYLNRGTGLDMNVRKAWEMGYTGKGVVVTILDDGIEKDHPDLSRNY
;
A
#
# COMPACT_ATOMS: atom_id res chain seq x y z
N MET A 1 20.04 38.76 -3.79
CA MET A 1 19.39 37.77 -2.91
C MET A 1 18.81 36.62 -3.75
N HIS A 2 19.63 35.89 -4.52
CA HIS A 2 19.16 34.79 -5.39
C HIS A 2 19.76 33.41 -5.03
N GLY A 3 20.81 33.34 -4.20
CA GLY A 3 21.50 32.07 -3.91
C GLY A 3 20.90 31.20 -2.80
N TYR A 4 19.85 31.66 -2.09
CA TYR A 4 19.29 30.91 -0.96
C TYR A 4 18.19 29.91 -1.38
N ASN A 5 17.44 30.24 -2.44
CA ASN A 5 16.32 29.41 -2.89
C ASN A 5 16.80 28.18 -3.68
N ASP A 6 17.91 28.28 -4.41
CA ASP A 6 18.46 27.17 -5.20
C ASP A 6 19.04 26.07 -4.32
N VAL A 7 19.65 26.43 -3.17
CA VAL A 7 20.19 25.46 -2.21
C VAL A 7 19.06 24.72 -1.48
N VAL A 8 17.98 25.41 -1.11
CA VAL A 8 16.83 24.79 -0.43
C VAL A 8 16.09 23.83 -1.37
N ILE A 9 15.94 24.18 -2.65
CA ILE A 9 15.31 23.31 -3.67
C ILE A 9 16.20 22.09 -3.95
N ALA A 10 17.52 22.26 -4.08
CA ALA A 10 18.45 21.14 -4.31
C ALA A 10 18.49 20.14 -3.14
N VAL A 11 18.43 20.62 -1.90
CA VAL A 11 18.36 19.76 -0.70
C VAL A 11 17.02 19.03 -0.63
N PHE A 12 15.90 19.69 -0.97
CA PHE A 12 14.58 19.03 -0.99
C PHE A 12 14.46 17.95 -2.06
N VAL A 13 14.94 18.21 -3.28
CA VAL A 13 14.96 17.21 -4.37
C VAL A 13 15.91 16.06 -4.04
N GLY A 14 17.07 16.35 -3.44
CA GLY A 14 18.03 15.36 -2.96
C GLY A 14 17.44 14.43 -1.90
N TRP A 15 16.66 14.96 -0.95
CA TRP A 15 16.00 14.15 0.09
C TRP A 15 14.82 13.33 -0.44
N VAL A 16 14.06 13.83 -1.42
CA VAL A 16 12.98 13.07 -2.08
C VAL A 16 13.56 11.90 -2.89
N LEU A 17 14.65 12.12 -3.62
CA LEU A 17 15.36 11.06 -4.37
C LEU A 17 16.05 10.05 -3.43
N LEU A 18 16.57 10.50 -2.29
CA LEU A 18 17.15 9.62 -1.27
C LEU A 18 16.08 8.71 -0.63
N LEU A 19 14.84 9.20 -0.48
CA LEU A 19 13.73 8.42 0.07
C LEU A 19 13.24 7.32 -0.90
N GLU A 20 13.25 7.58 -2.21
CA GLU A 20 13.04 6.53 -3.22
C GLU A 20 14.16 5.48 -3.21
N ALA A 21 15.40 5.90 -2.96
CA ALA A 21 16.58 5.02 -2.94
C ALA A 21 16.66 4.13 -1.68
N VAL A 22 16.03 4.51 -0.55
CA VAL A 22 16.08 3.75 0.71
C VAL A 22 15.08 2.57 0.73
N LEU A 23 14.06 2.57 -0.12
CA LEU A 23 13.16 1.43 -0.31
C LEU A 23 13.55 0.68 -1.58
N GLY A 24 14.55 -0.20 -1.48
CA GLY A 24 14.94 -1.06 -2.60
C GLY A 24 13.72 -1.76 -3.21
N LYS A 25 13.38 -1.42 -4.46
CA LYS A 25 12.29 -2.07 -5.20
C LYS A 25 12.66 -3.55 -5.37
N HIS A 26 11.90 -4.45 -4.75
CA HIS A 26 12.12 -5.88 -4.90
C HIS A 26 11.16 -6.43 -5.96
N PHE A 27 11.69 -6.82 -7.12
CA PHE A 27 10.93 -7.48 -8.16
C PHE A 27 10.59 -8.92 -7.76
N THR A 28 9.44 -9.41 -8.19
CA THR A 28 8.93 -10.76 -7.90
C THR A 28 9.03 -11.66 -9.13
N ASP A 29 8.70 -12.93 -8.96
CA ASP A 29 8.57 -13.92 -10.04
C ASP A 29 7.19 -13.88 -10.73
N LEU A 30 6.47 -12.77 -10.61
CA LEU A 30 5.09 -12.59 -11.03
C LEU A 30 4.94 -11.45 -12.04
N TRP A 31 4.00 -11.60 -12.97
CA TRP A 31 3.66 -10.62 -14.00
C TRP A 31 2.15 -10.41 -14.07
N ALA A 32 1.75 -9.17 -14.25
CA ALA A 32 0.41 -8.84 -14.72
C ALA A 32 0.47 -8.65 -16.24
N VAL A 33 -0.46 -9.27 -16.95
CA VAL A 33 -0.49 -9.25 -18.42
C VAL A 33 -1.92 -8.94 -18.88
N HIS A 34 -2.04 -8.04 -19.84
CA HIS A 34 -3.31 -7.69 -20.48
C HIS A 34 -3.42 -8.40 -21.82
N ILE A 35 -4.37 -9.33 -21.93
CA ILE A 35 -4.60 -10.16 -23.12
C ILE A 35 -6.10 -10.16 -23.40
N LYS A 36 -6.50 -9.91 -24.65
CA LYS A 36 -7.91 -10.05 -25.05
C LYS A 36 -8.23 -11.49 -25.44
N GLY A 37 -9.51 -11.85 -25.39
CA GLY A 37 -9.98 -13.17 -25.82
C GLY A 37 -10.14 -14.18 -24.69
N GLY A 38 -10.17 -13.73 -23.44
CA GLY A 38 -10.50 -14.56 -22.27
C GLY A 38 -9.35 -15.41 -21.75
N GLU A 39 -9.66 -16.28 -20.78
CA GLU A 39 -8.66 -17.10 -20.08
C GLU A 39 -7.93 -18.08 -21.00
N ASP A 40 -8.58 -18.62 -22.02
CA ASP A 40 -7.97 -19.59 -22.93
C ASP A 40 -6.84 -18.97 -23.75
N ALA A 41 -7.04 -17.73 -24.24
CA ALA A 41 -5.99 -16.96 -24.89
C ALA A 41 -4.82 -16.69 -23.94
N ALA A 42 -5.12 -16.30 -22.70
CA ALA A 42 -4.09 -16.04 -21.69
C ALA A 42 -3.28 -17.30 -21.33
N ARG A 43 -3.94 -18.46 -21.19
CA ARG A 43 -3.28 -19.74 -20.93
C ARG A 43 -2.38 -20.16 -22.10
N ASN A 44 -2.84 -19.95 -23.34
CA ASN A 44 -2.02 -20.23 -24.51
C ASN A 44 -0.75 -19.37 -24.54
N VAL A 45 -0.89 -18.05 -24.34
CA VAL A 45 0.24 -17.13 -24.26
C VAL A 45 1.18 -17.52 -23.11
N SER A 46 0.66 -17.88 -21.93
CA SER A 46 1.53 -18.27 -20.82
C SER A 46 2.38 -19.49 -21.17
N VAL A 47 1.77 -20.55 -21.75
CA VAL A 47 2.50 -21.76 -22.13
C VAL A 47 3.52 -21.48 -23.22
N ARG A 48 3.16 -20.68 -24.23
CA ARG A 48 4.03 -20.27 -25.34
C ARG A 48 5.34 -19.64 -24.86
N HIS A 49 5.27 -18.81 -23.82
CA HIS A 49 6.43 -18.10 -23.26
C HIS A 49 7.05 -18.81 -22.04
N GLY A 50 6.59 -20.01 -21.67
CA GLY A 50 7.12 -20.76 -20.54
C GLY A 50 6.70 -20.24 -19.16
N PHE A 51 5.63 -19.45 -19.09
CA PHE A 51 5.01 -18.98 -17.86
C PHE A 51 3.92 -19.94 -17.38
N MET A 52 3.66 -19.93 -16.09
CA MET A 52 2.50 -20.56 -15.48
C MET A 52 1.37 -19.53 -15.36
N TYR A 53 0.18 -19.89 -15.83
CA TYR A 53 -1.04 -19.15 -15.55
C TYR A 53 -1.47 -19.34 -14.09
N ILE A 54 -1.60 -18.24 -13.34
CA ILE A 54 -2.02 -18.25 -11.94
C ILE A 54 -3.52 -18.00 -11.80
N GLY A 55 -4.07 -17.06 -12.58
CA GLY A 55 -5.47 -16.71 -12.50
C GLY A 55 -5.78 -15.35 -13.12
N GLN A 56 -7.07 -15.05 -13.21
CA GLN A 56 -7.57 -13.74 -13.61
C GLN A 56 -7.50 -12.75 -12.45
N ILE A 57 -7.00 -11.54 -12.71
CA ILE A 57 -6.96 -10.44 -11.75
C ILE A 57 -8.24 -9.62 -11.88
N MET A 58 -8.57 -9.25 -13.11
CA MET A 58 -9.76 -8.51 -13.52
C MET A 58 -10.03 -8.81 -15.01
N PRO A 59 -11.17 -8.41 -15.61
CA PRO A 59 -11.48 -8.70 -17.01
C PRO A 59 -10.31 -8.35 -17.95
N ASP A 60 -9.89 -9.31 -18.77
CA ASP A 60 -8.71 -9.25 -19.68
C ASP A 60 -7.32 -9.10 -19.03
N TYR A 61 -7.21 -9.04 -17.71
CA TYR A 61 -5.93 -9.01 -16.99
C TYR A 61 -5.68 -10.31 -16.25
N TYR A 62 -4.50 -10.88 -16.47
CA TYR A 62 -4.12 -12.19 -15.96
C TYR A 62 -2.80 -12.13 -15.22
N HIS A 63 -2.64 -13.08 -14.32
CA HIS A 63 -1.48 -13.21 -13.46
C HIS A 63 -0.64 -14.39 -13.93
N PHE A 64 0.61 -14.12 -14.33
CA PHE A 64 1.57 -15.12 -14.77
C PHE A 64 2.71 -15.26 -13.76
N GLN A 65 3.33 -16.43 -13.70
CA GLN A 65 4.51 -16.72 -12.89
C GLN A 65 5.60 -17.40 -13.72
N HIS A 66 6.87 -17.02 -13.51
CA HIS A 66 7.99 -17.68 -14.18
C HIS A 66 8.93 -18.37 -13.18
N ARG A 67 8.99 -19.71 -13.20
CA ARG A 67 9.73 -20.51 -12.20
C ARG A 67 11.24 -20.27 -12.16
N LYS A 68 11.84 -19.77 -13.24
CA LYS A 68 13.29 -19.47 -13.30
C LYS A 68 13.64 -18.08 -12.74
N VAL A 69 12.64 -17.28 -12.34
CA VAL A 69 12.86 -15.98 -11.71
C VAL A 69 12.75 -16.11 -10.21
N ALA A 70 13.69 -15.47 -9.50
CA ALA A 70 13.68 -15.46 -8.05
C ALA A 70 12.45 -14.70 -7.53
N LYS A 71 11.83 -15.22 -6.47
CA LYS A 71 10.68 -14.59 -5.81
C LYS A 71 10.96 -13.18 -5.27
N ARG A 72 12.24 -12.85 -5.07
CA ARG A 72 12.71 -11.51 -4.72
C ARG A 72 14.03 -11.24 -5.45
N SER A 73 14.05 -10.16 -6.23
CA SER A 73 15.21 -9.69 -6.99
C SER A 73 15.36 -8.18 -6.81
N ALA A 74 16.60 -7.68 -6.82
CA ALA A 74 16.85 -6.24 -6.89
C ALA A 74 16.62 -5.66 -8.30
N TYR A 75 16.59 -6.52 -9.32
CA TYR A 75 16.50 -6.13 -10.72
C TYR A 75 15.30 -6.77 -11.42
N ALA A 76 14.69 -6.01 -12.33
CA ALA A 76 13.67 -6.50 -13.24
C ALA A 76 14.25 -7.55 -14.20
N SER A 77 13.44 -8.53 -14.59
CA SER A 77 13.87 -9.59 -15.48
C SER A 77 13.54 -9.24 -16.94
N ALA A 78 14.38 -8.39 -17.55
CA ALA A 78 14.23 -8.00 -18.95
C ALA A 78 14.17 -9.22 -19.90
N HIS A 79 14.93 -10.27 -19.61
CA HIS A 79 14.98 -11.49 -20.42
C HIS A 79 13.62 -12.19 -20.57
N PHE A 80 12.79 -12.19 -19.52
CA PHE A 80 11.44 -12.79 -19.56
C PHE A 80 10.35 -11.74 -19.85
N ASN A 81 10.64 -10.46 -19.63
CA ASN A 81 9.69 -9.38 -19.91
C ASN A 81 9.61 -9.06 -21.41
N GLN A 82 10.76 -8.97 -22.09
CA GLN A 82 10.82 -8.54 -23.49
C GLN A 82 10.01 -9.44 -24.44
N PRO A 83 10.09 -10.78 -24.36
CA PRO A 83 9.30 -11.64 -25.25
C PRO A 83 7.79 -11.49 -25.08
N LEU A 84 7.30 -11.19 -23.88
CA LEU A 84 5.87 -10.90 -23.65
C LEU A 84 5.49 -9.53 -24.22
N THR A 85 6.35 -8.52 -24.11
CA THR A 85 6.13 -7.19 -24.69
C THR A 85 6.04 -7.24 -26.22
N ASP A 86 6.82 -8.13 -26.85
CA ASP A 86 6.90 -8.24 -28.30
C ASP A 86 5.82 -9.19 -28.89
N ASP A 87 5.02 -9.87 -28.06
CA ASP A 87 3.94 -10.75 -28.52
C ASP A 87 2.70 -9.94 -28.91
N ILE A 88 2.19 -10.19 -30.12
CA ILE A 88 1.03 -9.47 -30.68
C ILE A 88 -0.28 -9.71 -29.90
N ASP A 89 -0.40 -10.85 -29.20
CA ASP A 89 -1.55 -11.17 -28.37
C ASP A 89 -1.51 -10.46 -27.01
N VAL A 90 -0.37 -9.86 -26.65
CA VAL A 90 -0.14 -9.16 -25.38
C VAL A 90 -0.21 -7.66 -25.60
N LEU A 91 -1.22 -7.03 -25.01
CA LEU A 91 -1.40 -5.59 -25.12
C LEU A 91 -0.56 -4.81 -24.12
N TRP A 92 -0.25 -5.42 -22.98
CA TRP A 92 0.54 -4.82 -21.91
C TRP A 92 1.07 -5.88 -20.95
N VAL A 93 2.25 -5.63 -20.39
CA VAL A 93 2.89 -6.51 -19.40
C VAL A 93 3.66 -5.70 -18.38
N GLU A 94 3.58 -6.10 -17.11
CA GLU A 94 4.41 -5.54 -16.03
C GLU A 94 4.80 -6.61 -15.00
N GLN A 95 6.10 -6.73 -14.73
CA GLN A 95 6.62 -7.53 -13.63
C GLN A 95 6.24 -6.89 -12.29
N GLN A 96 5.64 -7.68 -11.41
CA GLN A 96 5.14 -7.20 -10.12
C GLN A 96 6.28 -6.90 -9.16
N ILE A 97 6.15 -5.78 -8.45
CA ILE A 97 7.10 -5.32 -7.43
C ILE A 97 6.49 -5.59 -6.05
N ALA A 98 7.28 -6.24 -5.17
CA ALA A 98 6.89 -6.48 -3.80
C ALA A 98 6.77 -5.14 -3.06
N LYS A 99 5.55 -4.81 -2.62
CA LYS A 99 5.30 -3.63 -1.80
C LYS A 99 5.59 -3.94 -0.33
N THR A 100 6.36 -3.06 0.32
CA THR A 100 6.54 -3.11 1.78
C THR A 100 5.26 -2.65 2.45
N ARG A 101 4.70 -3.48 3.33
CA ARG A 101 3.53 -3.11 4.12
C ARG A 101 3.92 -2.06 5.15
N VAL A 102 3.58 -0.80 4.89
CA VAL A 102 3.64 0.27 5.88
C VAL A 102 2.31 0.34 6.61
N LYS A 103 2.33 0.34 7.95
CA LYS A 103 1.13 0.54 8.75
C LYS A 103 0.72 2.01 8.61
N ARG A 104 -0.27 2.29 7.75
CA ARG A 104 -0.99 3.57 7.77
C ARG A 104 -1.64 3.66 9.14
N GLY A 105 -1.25 4.65 9.93
CA GLY A 105 -1.87 4.91 11.23
C GLY A 105 -2.02 6.40 11.38
N SER A 106 -3.23 6.84 11.71
CA SER A 106 -3.46 8.19 12.18
C SER A 106 -2.52 8.49 13.35
N GLN A 107 -1.69 9.52 13.24
CA GLN A 107 -0.76 9.92 14.28
C GLN A 107 -1.56 10.74 15.30
N PHE A 108 -1.93 10.10 16.41
CA PHE A 108 -2.61 10.77 17.51
C PHE A 108 -1.60 11.64 18.25
N ASN A 109 -2.01 12.87 18.57
CA ASN A 109 -1.16 13.88 19.23
C ASN A 109 -1.21 13.79 20.77
N ASP A 110 -1.91 12.80 21.32
CA ASP A 110 -1.98 12.56 22.77
C ASP A 110 -0.66 11.96 23.28
N PRO A 111 0.07 12.61 24.21
CA PRO A 111 1.30 12.08 24.78
C PRO A 111 1.13 10.74 25.50
N LYS A 112 -0.06 10.47 26.05
CA LYS A 112 -0.43 9.21 26.70
C LYS A 112 -0.94 8.17 25.71
N TRP A 113 -1.05 8.48 24.41
CA TRP A 113 -1.45 7.50 23.41
C TRP A 113 -0.67 6.17 23.55
N PRO A 114 0.68 6.13 23.67
CA PRO A 114 1.41 4.86 23.76
C PRO A 114 1.00 3.94 24.91
N ILE A 115 0.40 4.48 25.98
CA ILE A 115 -0.04 3.70 27.16
C ILE A 115 -1.53 3.32 27.12
N MET A 116 -2.31 3.82 26.16
CA MET A 116 -3.73 3.49 25.99
C MET A 116 -3.93 2.13 25.30
N TRP A 117 -3.47 1.06 25.96
CA TRP A 117 -3.44 -0.30 25.42
C TRP A 117 -4.81 -0.78 24.91
N TYR A 118 -5.90 -0.33 25.54
CA TYR A 118 -7.27 -0.69 25.15
C TYR A 118 -7.69 -0.11 23.78
N LEU A 119 -7.01 0.94 23.28
CA LEU A 119 -7.28 1.56 21.98
C LEU A 119 -6.27 1.16 20.89
N ASN A 120 -5.03 0.83 21.25
CA ASN A 120 -3.95 0.79 20.26
C ASN A 120 -2.93 -0.37 20.38
N ARG A 121 -3.19 -1.36 21.23
CA ARG A 121 -2.31 -2.53 21.43
C ARG A 121 -2.03 -3.29 20.13
N GLY A 122 -2.99 -3.33 19.21
CA GLY A 122 -2.92 -4.06 17.96
C GLY A 122 -3.32 -5.53 18.08
N THR A 123 -3.05 -6.28 17.00
CA THR A 123 -3.26 -7.74 16.91
C THR A 123 -4.68 -8.23 17.25
N GLY A 124 -5.69 -7.36 17.19
CA GLY A 124 -7.07 -7.70 17.56
C GLY A 124 -7.30 -7.84 19.07
N LEU A 125 -6.36 -7.39 19.91
CA LEU A 125 -6.47 -7.39 21.37
C LEU A 125 -6.82 -6.01 21.94
N ASP A 126 -7.13 -5.05 21.07
CA ASP A 126 -7.68 -3.74 21.38
C ASP A 126 -9.14 -3.64 20.90
N MET A 127 -9.81 -2.53 21.21
CA MET A 127 -11.18 -2.27 20.75
C MET A 127 -11.28 -1.97 19.24
N ASN A 128 -10.18 -2.02 18.48
CA ASN A 128 -10.11 -1.76 17.04
C ASN A 128 -10.71 -0.39 16.60
N VAL A 129 -10.77 0.58 17.53
CA VAL A 129 -11.33 1.93 17.32
C VAL A 129 -10.64 2.69 16.19
N ARG A 130 -9.34 2.44 16.00
CA ARG A 130 -8.52 3.14 15.00
C ARG A 130 -9.05 2.95 13.58
N LYS A 131 -9.48 1.73 13.24
CA LYS A 131 -10.06 1.44 11.91
C LYS A 131 -11.41 2.11 11.74
N ALA A 132 -12.23 2.18 12.79
CA ALA A 132 -13.52 2.86 12.73
C ALA A 132 -13.33 4.36 12.46
N TRP A 133 -12.37 5.00 13.14
CA TRP A 133 -12.01 6.40 12.89
C TRP A 133 -11.43 6.63 11.48
N GLU A 134 -10.57 5.72 10.99
CA GLU A 134 -10.05 5.78 9.62
C GLU A 134 -11.13 5.61 8.55
N MET A 135 -12.25 4.95 8.89
CA MET A 135 -13.45 4.85 8.06
C MET A 135 -14.40 6.06 8.20
N GLY A 136 -14.08 7.02 9.07
CA GLY A 136 -14.86 8.24 9.30
C GLY A 136 -15.91 8.13 10.42
N TYR A 137 -16.00 7.01 11.13
CA TYR A 137 -16.96 6.83 12.23
C TYR A 137 -16.43 7.47 13.52
N THR A 138 -16.71 8.76 13.73
CA THR A 138 -16.14 9.56 14.84
C THR A 138 -17.08 9.76 16.03
N GLY A 139 -18.38 9.50 15.86
CA GLY A 139 -19.42 9.86 16.85
C GLY A 139 -19.90 11.31 16.74
N LYS A 140 -19.42 12.10 15.77
CA LYS A 140 -19.94 13.46 15.53
C LYS A 140 -21.45 13.40 15.21
N GLY A 141 -22.24 14.17 15.94
CA GLY A 141 -23.71 14.18 15.83
C GLY A 141 -24.41 13.11 16.69
N VAL A 142 -23.67 12.29 17.42
CA VAL A 142 -24.20 11.37 18.43
C VAL A 142 -24.13 12.03 19.80
N VAL A 143 -25.23 11.97 20.56
CA VAL A 143 -25.26 12.40 21.96
C VAL A 143 -25.17 11.17 22.85
N VAL A 144 -24.24 11.19 23.80
CA VAL A 144 -24.03 10.12 24.77
C VAL A 144 -24.49 10.60 26.14
N THR A 145 -25.32 9.81 26.82
CA THR A 145 -25.73 10.05 28.21
C THR A 145 -24.99 9.09 29.12
N ILE A 146 -24.33 9.62 30.15
CA ILE A 146 -23.62 8.86 31.17
C ILE A 146 -24.34 9.11 32.49
N LEU A 147 -24.81 8.05 33.16
CA LEU A 147 -25.43 8.13 34.48
C LEU A 147 -24.36 7.81 35.54
N ASP A 148 -23.75 8.85 36.08
CA ASP A 148 -22.63 8.78 37.03
C ASP A 148 -22.75 9.90 38.09
N ASP A 149 -21.75 10.03 38.97
CA ASP A 149 -21.69 11.04 40.04
C ASP A 149 -21.45 12.49 39.55
N GLY A 150 -20.99 12.66 38.32
CA GLY A 150 -20.78 13.95 37.68
C GLY A 150 -19.69 13.92 36.62
N ILE A 151 -19.41 15.07 35.99
CA ILE A 151 -18.27 15.21 35.08
C ILE A 151 -17.66 16.61 35.21
N GLU A 152 -16.33 16.69 35.22
CA GLU A 152 -15.58 17.95 35.19
C GLU A 152 -15.59 18.53 33.76
N LYS A 153 -16.61 19.30 33.44
CA LYS A 153 -16.81 19.85 32.08
C LYS A 153 -15.68 20.78 31.64
N ASP A 154 -15.02 21.46 32.57
CA ASP A 154 -13.96 22.43 32.29
C ASP A 154 -12.58 21.78 32.05
N HIS A 155 -12.46 20.46 32.16
CA HIS A 155 -11.21 19.76 31.91
C HIS A 155 -10.74 19.98 30.45
N PRO A 156 -9.44 20.24 30.18
CA PRO A 156 -8.93 20.51 28.83
C PRO A 156 -9.29 19.45 27.78
N ASP A 157 -9.34 18.18 28.18
CA ASP A 157 -9.69 17.06 27.29
C ASP A 157 -11.22 16.91 27.04
N LEU A 158 -12.07 17.59 27.83
CA LEU A 158 -13.53 17.45 27.77
C LEU A 158 -14.25 18.71 27.32
N SER A 159 -13.73 19.89 27.66
CA SER A 159 -14.34 21.21 27.47
C SER A 159 -14.75 21.54 26.03
N ARG A 160 -14.16 20.90 25.02
CA ARG A 160 -14.58 21.08 23.61
C ARG A 160 -15.85 20.32 23.23
N ASN A 161 -16.26 19.35 24.04
CA ASN A 161 -17.42 18.48 23.80
C ASN A 161 -18.64 18.85 24.66
N TYR A 162 -18.53 19.91 25.47
CA TYR A 162 -19.58 20.46 26.34
C TYR A 162 -19.72 21.96 26.12
#